data_AF-E8NBD4-F1
#
_entry.id   AF-E8NBD4-F1
#
_cell.length_a   1.000
_cell.length_b   1.000
_cell.length_c   1.000
_cell.angle_alpha   90.00
_cell.angle_beta   90.00
_cell.angle_gamma   90.00
#
_symmetry.space_group_name_H-M   'P 1'
#
loop_
_entity.id
_entity.type
_entity.pdbx_description
1 polymer ?
#
loop_
_entity_poly.entity_id
_entity_poly.type
_entity_poly.pdbx_seq_one_letter_code
_entity_poly.pdbx_strand_id
1 'polypeptide(L)'
;MNAPDWSTQLARLTAFAGADVLVAHNAGFDMSVLRRACAATGDECPPYRYLCSVQMSRKTYSLASYRLPLVAEEAGCSPFAHHDALADAVACAEITIDCARRAGASDVHALAAHLGVRVSQIAVEPVAERAVA
;
A
#
# COMPACT_ATOMS: atom_id res chain seq x y z
N MET A 1 2.14 -9.90 -25.77
CA MET A 1 1.14 -9.71 -24.69
C MET A 1 1.01 -11.02 -23.94
N ASN A 2 1.83 -11.23 -22.90
CA ASN A 2 1.91 -12.49 -22.13
C ASN A 2 1.63 -12.28 -20.63
N ALA A 3 0.93 -11.19 -20.28
CA ALA A 3 0.58 -10.93 -18.89
C ALA A 3 -0.58 -11.86 -18.48
N PRO A 4 -0.49 -12.53 -17.31
CA PRO A 4 -1.62 -13.28 -16.75
C PRO A 4 -2.84 -12.38 -16.50
N ASP A 5 -4.02 -13.00 -16.48
CA ASP A 5 -5.26 -12.34 -16.07
C ASP A 5 -5.24 -11.91 -14.60
N TRP A 6 -6.22 -11.10 -14.21
CA TRP A 6 -6.31 -10.55 -12.86
C TRP A 6 -6.45 -11.64 -11.81
N SER A 7 -7.31 -12.64 -11.98
CA SER A 7 -7.54 -13.69 -10.98
C SER A 7 -6.24 -14.48 -10.69
N THR A 8 -5.46 -14.77 -11.74
CA THR A 8 -4.13 -15.39 -11.61
C THR A 8 -3.16 -14.47 -10.87
N GLN A 9 -3.17 -13.16 -11.15
CA GLN A 9 -2.31 -12.21 -10.46
C GLN A 9 -2.73 -11.99 -9.00
N LEU A 10 -4.04 -11.94 -8.73
CA LEU A 10 -4.60 -11.80 -7.39
C LEU A 10 -4.15 -12.96 -6.52
N ALA A 11 -4.22 -14.20 -7.01
CA ALA A 11 -3.73 -15.38 -6.30
C ALA A 11 -2.23 -15.29 -5.97
N ARG A 12 -1.41 -14.76 -6.89
CA ARG A 12 0.04 -14.56 -6.67
C ARG A 12 0.30 -13.47 -5.64
N LEU A 13 -0.41 -12.34 -5.75
CA LEU A 13 -0.31 -11.22 -4.82
C LEU A 13 -0.73 -11.65 -3.42
N THR A 14 -1.80 -12.43 -3.28
CA THR A 14 -2.28 -12.89 -1.98
C THR A 14 -1.40 -13.95 -1.34
N ALA A 15 -0.87 -14.87 -2.14
CA ALA A 15 0.14 -15.82 -1.66
C ALA A 15 1.43 -15.12 -1.19
N PHE A 16 1.84 -14.06 -1.88
CA PHE A 16 3.02 -13.28 -1.50
C PHE A 16 2.79 -12.43 -0.25
N ALA A 17 1.70 -11.65 -0.20
CA ALA A 17 1.44 -10.71 0.88
C ALA A 17 0.93 -11.38 2.17
N GLY A 18 0.24 -12.52 2.07
CA GLY A 18 -0.26 -13.25 3.23
C GLY A 18 -1.15 -12.38 4.14
N ALA A 19 -0.74 -12.20 5.39
CA ALA A 19 -1.46 -11.40 6.39
C ALA A 19 -0.79 -10.03 6.68
N ASP A 20 0.22 -9.67 5.89
CA ASP A 20 1.01 -8.46 6.10
C ASP A 20 0.17 -7.19 5.90
N VAL A 21 0.67 -6.10 6.48
CA VAL A 21 0.11 -4.77 6.25
C VAL A 21 0.71 -4.20 4.98
N LEU A 22 -0.14 -3.91 3.99
CA LEU A 22 0.30 -3.30 2.74
C LEU A 22 0.67 -1.83 2.97
N VAL A 23 1.66 -1.33 2.23
CA VAL A 23 2.02 0.09 2.27
C VAL A 23 2.11 0.63 0.86
N ALA A 24 1.44 1.75 0.62
CA ALA A 24 1.45 2.43 -0.68
C ALA A 24 1.48 3.96 -0.51
N HIS A 25 1.98 4.64 -1.54
CA HIS A 25 2.02 6.10 -1.55
C HIS A 25 0.70 6.63 -2.10
N ASN A 26 -0.06 7.33 -1.26
CA ASN A 26 -1.48 7.62 -1.50
C ASN A 26 -2.35 6.35 -1.57
N ALA A 27 -2.13 5.42 -0.62
CA ALA A 27 -2.68 4.06 -0.61
C ALA A 27 -4.18 3.91 -0.87
N GLY A 28 -5.00 4.92 -0.58
CA GLY A 28 -6.42 4.89 -0.92
C GLY A 28 -6.68 4.64 -2.42
N PHE A 29 -5.79 5.13 -3.29
CA PHE A 29 -5.84 4.87 -4.72
C PHE A 29 -5.59 3.38 -5.02
N ASP A 30 -4.47 2.81 -4.58
CA ASP A 30 -4.10 1.41 -4.81
C ASP A 30 -5.16 0.44 -4.30
N MET A 31 -5.66 0.65 -3.08
CA MET A 31 -6.71 -0.19 -2.50
C MET A 31 -8.01 -0.09 -3.31
N SER A 32 -8.32 1.07 -3.89
CA SER A 32 -9.48 1.23 -4.78
C SER A 32 -9.29 0.51 -6.13
N VAL A 33 -8.06 0.41 -6.63
CA VAL A 33 -7.74 -0.34 -7.86
C VAL A 33 -7.89 -1.84 -7.59
N LEU A 34 -7.31 -2.35 -6.50
CA LEU A 34 -7.45 -3.75 -6.09
C LEU A 34 -8.92 -4.15 -5.98
N ARG A 35 -9.72 -3.36 -5.26
CA ARG A 35 -11.15 -3.62 -5.07
C ARG A 35 -11.94 -3.60 -6.39
N ARG A 36 -11.70 -2.62 -7.25
CA ARG A 36 -12.40 -2.52 -8.54
C ARG A 36 -11.98 -3.61 -9.51
N ALA A 37 -10.71 -4.01 -9.51
CA ALA A 37 -10.24 -5.11 -10.33
C ALA A 37 -10.92 -6.42 -9.92
N CYS A 38 -11.01 -6.70 -8.61
CA CYS A 38 -11.76 -7.86 -8.10
C CYS A 38 -13.24 -7.80 -8.51
N ALA A 39 -13.89 -6.65 -8.35
CA ALA A 39 -15.29 -6.48 -8.76
C ALA A 39 -15.50 -6.68 -10.27
N ALA A 40 -14.56 -6.23 -11.11
CA ALA A 40 -14.64 -6.35 -12.57
C ALA A 40 -14.47 -7.79 -13.06
N THR A 41 -13.78 -8.64 -12.32
CA THR A 41 -13.58 -10.06 -12.65
C THR A 41 -14.47 -11.01 -11.85
N GLY A 42 -15.22 -10.49 -10.88
CA GLY A 42 -16.04 -11.30 -9.99
C GLY A 42 -15.25 -12.03 -8.90
N ASP A 43 -14.01 -11.63 -8.65
CA ASP A 43 -13.18 -12.16 -7.56
C ASP A 43 -13.55 -11.51 -6.21
N GLU A 44 -13.32 -12.23 -5.12
CA GLU A 44 -13.43 -11.69 -3.77
C GLU A 44 -12.24 -10.77 -3.46
N CYS A 45 -12.52 -9.54 -3.02
CA CYS A 45 -11.45 -8.61 -2.65
C CYS A 45 -10.91 -8.95 -1.25
N PRO A 46 -9.60 -9.26 -1.11
CA PRO A 46 -9.02 -9.60 0.18
C PRO A 46 -9.07 -8.40 1.14
N PRO A 47 -9.41 -8.60 2.43
CA PRO A 47 -9.57 -7.54 3.43
C PRO A 47 -8.22 -7.01 3.95
N TYR A 48 -7.29 -6.63 3.06
CA TYR A 48 -5.97 -6.21 3.48
C TYR A 48 -6.00 -5.01 4.42
N ARG A 49 -5.15 -5.09 5.45
CA ARG A 49 -4.78 -3.94 6.24
C ARG A 49 -3.74 -3.13 5.48
N TYR A 50 -3.79 -1.81 5.59
CA TYR A 50 -2.85 -0.95 4.90
C TYR A 50 -2.51 0.33 5.65
N LEU A 51 -1.35 0.89 5.30
CA LEU A 51 -0.86 2.20 5.71
C LEU A 51 -0.52 3.05 4.47
N CYS A 52 -0.57 4.38 4.64
CA CYS A 52 -0.29 5.32 3.58
C CYS A 52 1.01 6.08 3.86
N SER A 53 2.02 5.92 3.00
CA SER A 53 3.31 6.57 3.21
C SER A 53 3.24 8.10 3.16
N VAL A 54 2.27 8.69 2.45
CA VAL A 54 1.99 10.14 2.50
C VAL A 54 1.58 10.58 3.92
N GLN A 55 0.74 9.79 4.59
CA GLN A 55 0.27 10.12 5.94
C GLN A 55 1.42 10.02 6.94
N MET A 56 2.24 8.97 6.84
CA MET A 56 3.45 8.82 7.67
C MET A 56 4.42 9.98 7.42
N SER A 57 4.66 10.30 6.15
CA SER A 57 5.57 11.39 5.74
C SER A 57 5.15 12.75 6.30
N ARG A 58 3.85 13.07 6.32
CA ARG A 58 3.35 14.32 6.92
C ARG A 58 3.53 14.42 8.43
N LYS A 59 3.77 13.29 9.10
CA LYS A 59 4.04 13.21 10.54
C LYS A 59 5.54 13.19 10.86
N THR A 60 6.36 12.79 9.89
CA THR A 60 7.81 12.62 10.05
C THR A 60 8.63 13.78 9.47
N TYR A 61 8.21 14.32 8.32
CA TYR A 61 8.98 15.32 7.57
C TYR A 61 8.25 16.67 7.54
N SER A 62 8.98 17.72 7.14
CA SER A 62 8.44 19.05 6.87
C SER A 62 8.80 19.47 5.44
N LEU A 63 7.96 19.07 4.48
CA LEU A 63 8.19 19.28 3.04
C LEU A 63 7.15 20.22 2.43
N ALA A 64 7.55 20.97 1.40
CA ALA A 64 6.63 21.81 0.62
C ALA A 64 5.62 20.98 -0.20
N SER A 65 5.94 19.71 -0.49
CA SER A 65 5.07 18.78 -1.20
C SER A 65 5.40 17.35 -0.78
N TYR A 66 4.38 16.50 -0.74
CA TYR A 66 4.48 15.09 -0.34
C TYR A 66 4.27 14.14 -1.52
N ARG A 67 4.66 14.57 -2.74
CA ARG A 67 4.68 13.66 -3.91
C ARG A 67 5.85 12.69 -3.76
N LEU A 68 5.66 11.46 -4.27
CA LEU A 68 6.61 10.36 -4.09
C LEU A 68 8.08 10.73 -4.33
N PRO A 69 8.47 11.41 -5.42
CA PRO A 69 9.87 11.76 -5.66
C PRO A 69 10.51 12.61 -4.54
N LEU A 70 9.77 13.61 -4.04
CA LEU A 70 10.28 14.55 -3.05
C LEU A 70 10.39 13.91 -1.66
N VAL A 71 9.44 13.04 -1.33
CA VAL A 71 9.49 12.29 -0.08
C VAL A 71 10.59 11.23 -0.13
N ALA A 72 10.78 10.57 -1.27
CA ALA A 72 11.85 9.60 -1.46
C ALA A 72 13.22 10.25 -1.35
N GLU A 73 13.41 11.44 -1.93
CA GLU A 73 14.62 12.24 -1.79
C GLU A 73 14.92 12.58 -0.31
N GLU A 74 13.92 13.06 0.44
CA GLU A 74 14.06 13.32 1.88
C GLU A 74 14.38 12.06 2.70
N ALA A 75 13.84 10.90 2.28
CA ALA A 75 14.15 9.61 2.89
C ALA A 75 15.55 9.07 2.51
N GLY A 76 16.30 9.78 1.65
CA GLY A 76 17.63 9.38 1.21
C GLY A 76 17.64 8.34 0.08
N CYS A 77 16.51 8.15 -0.61
CA CYS A 77 16.44 7.25 -1.77
C CYS A 77 17.29 7.80 -2.91
N SER A 78 18.03 6.93 -3.59
CA SER A 78 18.67 7.30 -4.86
C SER A 78 17.60 7.65 -5.91
N PRO A 79 17.89 8.58 -6.85
CA PRO A 79 16.98 8.86 -7.95
C PRO A 79 16.60 7.59 -8.70
N PHE A 80 15.30 7.41 -8.96
CA PHE A 80 14.76 6.26 -9.65
C PHE A 80 13.89 6.69 -10.82
N ALA A 81 13.72 5.79 -11.79
CA ALA A 81 12.80 6.02 -12.90
C ALA A 81 11.36 6.04 -12.38
N HIS A 82 10.83 7.24 -12.12
CA HIS A 82 9.43 7.43 -11.74
C HIS A 82 8.52 6.89 -12.86
N HIS A 83 7.43 6.20 -12.48
CA HIS A 83 6.50 5.44 -13.34
C HIS A 83 6.87 3.99 -13.65
N ASP A 84 7.92 3.45 -13.02
CA ASP A 84 8.07 2.00 -12.90
C ASP A 84 7.41 1.53 -11.59
N ALA A 85 6.45 0.61 -11.69
CA ALA A 85 5.67 0.17 -10.54
C ALA A 85 6.51 -0.47 -9.44
N LEU A 86 7.60 -1.17 -9.81
CA LEU A 86 8.52 -1.75 -8.85
C LEU A 86 9.36 -0.66 -8.18
N ALA A 87 9.88 0.30 -8.95
CA ALA A 87 10.64 1.42 -8.41
C ALA A 87 9.79 2.28 -7.45
N ASP A 88 8.53 2.56 -7.81
CA ASP A 88 7.60 3.30 -6.95
C ASP A 88 7.30 2.53 -5.64
N ALA A 89 7.15 1.20 -5.72
CA ALA A 89 6.96 0.34 -4.55
C ALA A 89 8.20 0.30 -3.63
N VAL A 90 9.40 0.20 -4.21
CA VAL A 90 10.67 0.26 -3.47
C VAL A 90 10.82 1.61 -2.77
N ALA A 91 10.58 2.73 -3.47
CA ALA A 91 10.62 4.05 -2.85
C ALA A 91 9.61 4.19 -1.70
N CYS A 92 8.41 3.63 -1.84
CA CYS A 92 7.42 3.61 -0.77
C CYS A 92 7.89 2.81 0.46
N ALA A 93 8.58 1.69 0.25
CA ALA A 93 9.17 0.89 1.32
C ALA A 93 10.29 1.66 2.03
N GLU A 94 11.23 2.24 1.30
CA GLU A 94 12.33 3.04 1.85
C GLU A 94 11.84 4.23 2.66
N ILE A 95 10.84 4.97 2.17
CA ILE A 95 10.18 6.06 2.93
C ILE A 95 9.63 5.56 4.27
N THR A 96 9.03 4.37 4.27
CA THR A 96 8.42 3.78 5.46
C THR A 96 9.49 3.32 6.45
N ILE A 97 10.57 2.71 5.96
CA ILE A 97 11.73 2.31 6.76
C ILE A 97 12.39 3.54 7.38
N ASP A 98 12.55 4.63 6.62
CA ASP A 98 13.11 5.87 7.16
C ASP A 98 12.23 6.48 8.26
N CYS A 99 10.91 6.52 8.04
CA CYS A 99 9.96 6.92 9.07
C CYS A 99 10.08 6.05 10.33
N ALA A 100 10.17 4.72 10.18
CA ALA A 100 10.35 3.79 11.30
C ALA A 100 11.64 4.07 12.07
N ARG A 101 12.75 4.26 11.35
CA ARG A 101 14.07 4.57 11.92
C ARG A 101 14.05 5.87 12.71
N ARG A 102 13.46 6.94 12.17
CA ARG A 102 13.34 8.25 12.86
C ARG A 102 12.44 8.17 14.09
N ALA A 103 11.39 7.34 14.05
CA ALA A 103 10.48 7.10 15.16
C ALA A 103 11.03 6.12 16.23
N GLY A 104 12.11 5.39 15.93
CA GLY A 104 12.59 4.28 16.76
C GLY A 104 11.61 3.10 16.81
N ALA A 105 10.80 2.90 15.77
CA ALA A 105 9.81 1.83 15.69
C ALA A 105 10.42 0.55 15.09
N SER A 106 10.14 -0.59 15.70
CA SER A 106 10.62 -1.91 15.26
C SER A 106 9.77 -2.55 14.15
N ASP A 107 8.54 -2.08 13.98
CA ASP A 107 7.59 -2.61 13.00
C ASP A 107 6.55 -1.54 12.62
N VAL A 108 5.72 -1.87 11.61
CA VAL A 108 4.70 -0.97 11.06
C VAL A 108 3.58 -0.64 12.04
N HIS A 109 3.28 -1.50 13.01
CA HIS A 109 2.27 -1.23 14.03
C HIS A 109 2.78 -0.26 15.08
N ALA A 110 4.02 -0.45 15.55
CA ALA A 110 4.70 0.47 16.43
C ALA A 110 4.87 1.84 15.77
N LEU A 111 5.23 1.87 14.48
CA LEU A 111 5.30 3.11 13.71
C LEU A 111 3.94 3.81 13.62
N ALA A 112 2.88 3.06 13.30
CA ALA A 112 1.54 3.60 13.18
C ALA A 112 1.06 4.23 14.51
N ALA A 113 1.30 3.52 15.63
CA ALA A 113 0.99 4.01 16.96
C ALA A 113 1.79 5.27 17.32
N HIS A 114 3.10 5.28 17.05
CA HIS A 114 3.98 6.42 17.33
C HIS A 114 3.54 7.68 16.56
N LEU A 115 3.22 7.55 15.28
CA LEU A 115 2.83 8.69 14.43
C LEU A 115 1.34 9.08 14.59
N GLY A 116 0.56 8.30 15.34
CA GLY A 116 -0.89 8.48 15.47
C GLY A 116 -1.61 8.31 14.13
N VAL A 117 -1.14 7.41 13.26
CA VAL A 117 -1.78 7.07 11.99
C VAL A 117 -2.54 5.74 12.12
N ARG A 118 -3.72 5.67 11.50
CA ARG A 118 -4.57 4.48 11.61
C ARG A 118 -4.15 3.43 10.58
N VAL A 119 -3.89 2.20 11.05
CA VAL A 119 -3.90 1.02 10.18
C VAL A 119 -5.32 0.83 9.66
N SER A 120 -5.50 1.08 8.37
CA SER A 120 -6.80 1.01 7.69
C SER A 120 -7.03 -0.40 7.15
N GLN A 121 -8.27 -0.70 6.74
CA GLN A 121 -8.61 -1.99 6.14
C GLN A 121 -9.47 -1.75 4.91
N ILE A 122 -9.25 -2.52 3.85
CA ILE A 122 -10.12 -2.48 2.67
C ILE A 122 -11.53 -2.85 3.11
N ALA A 123 -12.49 -1.98 2.78
CA ALA A 123 -13.90 -2.28 2.99
C ALA A 123 -14.31 -3.41 2.03
N VAL A 124 -14.65 -4.56 2.60
CA VAL A 124 -15.23 -5.68 1.86
C VAL A 124 -16.74 -5.50 1.93
N GLU A 125 -17.40 -5.38 0.78
CA GLU A 125 -18.85 -5.53 0.74
C GLU A 125 -19.17 -7.01 0.96
N PRO A 126 -20.12 -7.36 1.85
CA PRO A 126 -20.50 -8.75 2.04
C PRO A 126 -20.97 -9.33 0.71
N VAL A 127 -20.41 -10.48 0.32
CA VAL A 127 -20.85 -11.20 -0.87
C VAL A 127 -22.32 -11.54 -0.65
N ALA A 128 -23.22 -10.92 -1.43
CA ALA A 128 -24.62 -11.31 -1.45
C ALA A 128 -24.67 -12.79 -1.81
N GLU A 129 -25.16 -13.60 -0.87
CA GLU A 129 -25.36 -15.03 -1.04
C GLU A 129 -26.13 -15.22 -2.35
N ARG A 130 -25.46 -15.75 -3.39
CA ARG A 130 -26.14 -16.06 -4.65
C ARG A 130 -27.12 -17.17 -4.31
N ALA A 131 -28.39 -16.80 -4.11
CA ALA A 131 -29.49 -17.74 -3.98
C ALA A 131 -29.44 -18.66 -5.20
N VAL A 132 -29.05 -19.91 -4.96
CA VAL A 132 -29.23 -21.00 -5.91
C VAL A 132 -30.73 -21.25 -5.93
N ALA A 133 -31.39 -20.75 -6.98
CA ALA A 133 -32.77 -21.08 -7.32
C ALA A 133 -32.79 -22.31 -8.23
#